data_AF-A0A661D3F6-F1
#
_entry.id   AF-A0A661D3F6-F1
#
_cell.length_a   1.000
_cell.length_b   1.000
_cell.length_c   1.000
_cell.angle_alpha   90.00
_cell.angle_beta   90.00
_cell.angle_gamma   90.00
#
_symmetry.space_group_name_H-M   'P 1'
#
loop_
_entity.id
_entity.type
_entity.pdbx_description
1 polymer ?
#
loop_
_entity_poly.entity_id
_entity_poly.type
_entity_poly.pdbx_seq_one_letter_code
_entity_poly.pdbx_strand_id
1 'polypeptide(L)'
;NELHWKLSEGAYGIGRARYSLCITSASIAGWAGTFPHNPFHVPVNIDVTGESAQVAAGLIQGQIKDVLSAVSIMRQAKASIDPRYAKQTEKLEYLDWDDLSSDEQQLCPPLFLVGGDDLLGAHGFSQVALLLNSSYPIKVVVFSELDSGLVTDGLQEYRLNRRQDSRNNLAMMAMSQQNAYVAQTSIADNNHFQQSVQQLLSNNSAGLICVHTPSPQRHGFAPEHTIRQAELAVLSGMFPLFQYNPQDEGVFGTRISLHESMVQEINDSTDELNLNPVHWAINEKRFQSHFSELTANAVSPVELSDWLKLTTAEKNKKTPFMSLSDEKGDIEKIAISKDFASMVAEQYALRRTLQELAGIVTPFTDYVEQCAAERLSSEHQADLDALRAEYEGKIADINAAHQYETHTKIRNQLLGLAGYDASKLN
;
A
#
# COMPACT_ATOMS: atom_id res chain seq x y z
N ASN A 1 -3.44 -8.32 44.93
CA ASN A 1 -2.95 -9.72 44.96
C ASN A 1 -3.46 -10.53 43.79
N GLU A 2 -4.77 -10.62 43.54
CA GLU A 2 -5.29 -11.40 42.40
C GLU A 2 -4.82 -10.89 41.03
N LEU A 3 -4.91 -9.59 40.76
CA LEU A 3 -4.47 -9.00 39.49
C LEU A 3 -2.98 -9.24 39.22
N HIS A 4 -2.13 -9.06 40.23
CA HIS A 4 -0.70 -9.33 40.14
C HIS A 4 -0.45 -10.79 39.76
N TRP A 5 -1.09 -11.74 40.46
CA TRP A 5 -0.95 -13.17 40.18
C TRP A 5 -1.38 -13.53 38.75
N LYS A 6 -2.51 -12.99 38.26
CA LYS A 6 -2.97 -13.21 36.88
C LYS A 6 -1.97 -12.72 35.84
N LEU A 7 -1.30 -11.60 36.11
CA LEU A 7 -0.34 -10.99 35.19
C LEU A 7 1.04 -11.66 35.23
N SER A 8 1.50 -12.10 36.41
CA SER A 8 2.86 -12.63 36.60
C SER A 8 2.97 -14.14 36.42
N GLU A 9 1.99 -14.91 36.91
CA GLU A 9 2.05 -16.37 36.94
C GLU A 9 0.91 -16.99 36.13
N GLY A 10 -0.33 -16.59 36.38
CA GLY A 10 -1.52 -17.21 35.81
C GLY A 10 -1.64 -18.70 36.14
N ALA A 11 -2.69 -19.35 35.63
CA ALA A 11 -2.98 -20.76 35.94
C ALA A 11 -1.90 -21.74 35.43
N TYR A 12 -1.18 -21.37 34.36
CA TYR A 12 -0.20 -22.22 33.69
C TYR A 12 1.26 -21.81 33.97
N GLY A 13 1.49 -20.81 34.83
CA GLY A 13 2.86 -20.32 35.15
C GLY A 13 3.52 -19.48 34.05
N ILE A 14 2.76 -19.09 33.02
CA ILE A 14 3.25 -18.32 31.85
C ILE A 14 2.96 -16.82 32.00
N GLY A 15 2.13 -16.45 32.98
CA GLY A 15 1.66 -15.08 33.19
C GLY A 15 0.70 -14.62 32.09
N ARG A 16 0.69 -13.31 31.83
CA ARG A 16 -0.15 -12.70 30.79
C ARG A 16 0.30 -13.16 29.39
N ALA A 17 -0.67 -13.57 28.57
CA ALA A 17 -0.42 -13.85 27.15
C ALA A 17 0.10 -12.59 26.43
N ARG A 18 1.06 -12.75 25.51
CA ARG A 18 1.63 -11.64 24.74
C ARG A 18 0.77 -11.23 23.55
N TYR A 19 -0.04 -12.16 23.05
CA TYR A 19 -1.01 -11.97 21.98
C TYR A 19 -2.08 -13.06 22.09
N SER A 20 -3.16 -12.89 21.34
CA SER A 20 -4.22 -13.90 21.18
C SER A 20 -4.48 -14.16 19.71
N LEU A 21 -5.03 -15.33 19.39
CA LEU A 21 -5.30 -15.75 18.02
C LEU A 21 -6.79 -16.01 17.82
N CYS A 22 -7.34 -15.52 16.71
CA CYS A 22 -8.62 -15.92 16.14
C CYS A 22 -8.36 -16.40 14.72
N ILE A 23 -8.58 -17.68 14.45
CA ILE A 23 -8.26 -18.32 13.17
C ILE A 23 -9.58 -18.70 12.48
N THR A 24 -9.74 -18.33 11.22
CA THR A 24 -10.92 -18.70 10.42
C THR A 24 -10.81 -20.16 9.97
N SER A 25 -11.89 -20.94 9.92
CA SER A 25 -11.85 -22.34 9.44
C SER A 25 -11.81 -22.45 7.90
N ALA A 26 -11.00 -21.62 7.25
CA ALA A 26 -10.75 -21.74 5.82
C ALA A 26 -9.89 -22.99 5.51
N SER A 27 -9.74 -23.30 4.21
CA SER A 27 -8.82 -24.33 3.67
C SER A 27 -7.39 -24.21 4.23
N ILE A 28 -7.00 -23.00 4.65
CA ILE A 28 -5.70 -22.66 5.20
C ILE A 28 -5.55 -23.08 6.67
N ALA A 29 -6.62 -23.28 7.44
CA ALA A 29 -6.57 -23.52 8.88
C ALA A 29 -6.73 -24.99 9.31
N GLY A 30 -6.72 -25.94 8.37
CA GLY A 30 -6.83 -27.37 8.70
C GLY A 30 -5.76 -27.86 9.69
N TRP A 31 -4.57 -27.25 9.67
CA TRP A 31 -3.48 -27.55 10.61
C TRP A 31 -3.72 -27.00 12.03
N ALA A 32 -4.55 -25.97 12.18
CA ALA A 32 -4.71 -25.27 13.46
C ALA A 32 -5.59 -26.05 14.47
N GLY A 33 -6.55 -26.83 13.99
CA GLY A 33 -7.60 -27.44 14.82
C GLY A 33 -7.65 -28.97 14.85
N THR A 34 -6.61 -29.66 14.39
CA THR A 34 -6.62 -31.13 14.30
C THR A 34 -6.35 -31.79 15.65
N PHE A 35 -7.41 -32.17 16.37
CA PHE A 35 -7.30 -32.94 17.61
C PHE A 35 -6.53 -34.26 17.39
N PRO A 36 -5.62 -34.67 18.30
CA PRO A 36 -5.29 -34.06 19.60
C PRO A 36 -4.14 -33.04 19.56
N HIS A 37 -3.65 -32.67 18.38
CA HIS A 37 -2.47 -31.83 18.23
C HIS A 37 -2.83 -30.35 18.34
N ASN A 38 -2.35 -29.68 19.40
CA ASN A 38 -2.44 -28.23 19.55
C ASN A 38 -1.05 -27.60 19.37
N PRO A 39 -0.79 -26.87 18.27
CA PRO A 39 0.50 -26.23 18.02
C PRO A 39 0.68 -24.90 18.76
N PHE A 40 -0.34 -24.39 19.46
CA PHE A 40 -0.33 -23.04 20.03
C PHE A 40 0.03 -23.00 21.51
N HIS A 41 0.87 -22.04 21.88
CA HIS A 41 1.22 -21.72 23.27
C HIS A 41 0.46 -20.51 23.84
N VAL A 42 -0.51 -19.99 23.08
CA VAL A 42 -1.32 -18.81 23.41
C VAL A 42 -2.81 -19.14 23.30
N PRO A 43 -3.69 -18.33 23.91
CA PRO A 43 -5.12 -18.47 23.70
C PRO A 43 -5.47 -18.35 22.21
N VAL A 44 -6.09 -19.40 21.67
CA VAL A 44 -6.54 -19.48 20.28
C VAL A 44 -8.02 -19.81 20.24
N ASN A 45 -8.75 -19.07 19.42
CA ASN A 45 -10.10 -19.41 18.99
C ASN A 45 -10.04 -19.82 17.52
N ILE A 46 -10.65 -20.95 17.19
CA ILE A 46 -10.81 -21.40 15.80
C ILE A 46 -12.29 -21.29 15.48
N ASP A 47 -12.63 -20.31 14.64
CA ASP A 47 -14.00 -20.07 14.24
C ASP A 47 -14.37 -20.95 13.05
N VAL A 48 -15.37 -21.81 13.24
CA VAL A 48 -15.94 -22.68 12.20
C VAL A 48 -17.19 -22.11 11.53
N THR A 49 -17.67 -20.96 11.99
CA THR A 49 -18.95 -20.39 11.54
C THR A 49 -18.82 -19.50 10.30
N GLY A 50 -17.61 -19.01 10.01
CA GLY A 50 -17.37 -18.02 8.96
C GLY A 50 -17.58 -16.56 9.42
N GLU A 51 -17.87 -16.36 10.71
CA GLU A 51 -18.10 -15.03 11.32
C GLU A 51 -16.88 -14.57 12.14
N SER A 52 -15.69 -15.02 11.76
CA SER A 52 -14.44 -14.85 12.49
C SER A 52 -14.11 -13.40 12.82
N ALA A 53 -14.46 -12.45 11.94
CA ALA A 53 -14.27 -11.02 12.21
C ALA A 53 -15.17 -10.53 13.35
N GLN A 54 -16.41 -11.03 13.45
CA GLN A 54 -17.31 -10.70 14.57
C GLN A 54 -16.83 -11.35 15.87
N VAL A 55 -16.37 -12.60 15.79
CA VAL A 55 -15.78 -13.31 16.93
C VAL A 55 -14.55 -12.55 17.44
N ALA A 56 -13.65 -12.13 16.54
CA ALA A 56 -12.49 -11.31 16.87
C ALA A 56 -12.90 -9.98 17.54
N ALA A 57 -13.93 -9.31 17.03
CA ALA A 57 -14.47 -8.08 17.64
C ALA A 57 -14.95 -8.31 19.08
N GLY A 58 -15.69 -9.39 19.33
CA GLY A 58 -16.15 -9.73 20.69
C GLY A 58 -14.99 -10.09 21.63
N LEU A 59 -14.01 -10.85 21.13
CA LEU A 59 -12.83 -11.25 21.90
C LEU A 59 -11.98 -10.04 22.31
N ILE A 60 -11.70 -9.11 21.38
CA ILE A 60 -10.91 -7.92 21.70
C ILE A 60 -11.64 -6.98 22.65
N GLN A 61 -12.97 -6.84 22.52
CA GLN A 61 -13.77 -6.07 23.47
C GLN A 61 -13.71 -6.66 24.89
N GLY A 62 -13.75 -7.99 25.01
CA GLY A 62 -13.57 -8.68 26.29
C GLY A 62 -12.20 -8.41 26.90
N GLN A 63 -11.13 -8.52 26.10
CA GLN A 63 -9.76 -8.23 26.54
C GLN A 63 -9.59 -6.79 26.99
N ILE A 64 -10.13 -5.84 26.22
CA ILE A 64 -10.08 -4.41 26.54
C ILE A 64 -10.82 -4.15 27.86
N LYS A 65 -12.00 -4.73 28.08
CA LYS A 65 -12.75 -4.58 29.34
C LYS A 65 -11.95 -5.03 30.56
N ASP A 66 -11.23 -6.14 30.46
CA ASP A 66 -10.37 -6.64 31.53
C ASP A 66 -9.19 -5.69 31.79
N VAL A 67 -8.58 -5.15 30.73
CA VAL A 67 -7.49 -4.17 30.83
C VAL A 67 -7.95 -2.85 31.44
N LEU A 68 -9.09 -2.31 31.00
CA LEU A 68 -9.67 -1.07 31.54
C LEU A 68 -9.96 -1.22 33.04
N SER A 69 -10.49 -2.37 33.45
CA SER A 69 -10.73 -2.67 34.87
C SER A 69 -9.41 -2.70 35.66
N ALA A 70 -8.37 -3.34 35.11
CA ALA A 70 -7.05 -3.40 35.73
C ALA A 70 -6.40 -2.01 35.85
N VAL A 71 -6.44 -1.21 34.79
CA VAL A 71 -5.88 0.14 34.76
C VAL A 71 -6.62 1.06 35.73
N SER A 72 -7.96 1.00 35.78
CA SER A 72 -8.76 1.77 36.74
C SER A 72 -8.33 1.49 38.18
N ILE A 73 -8.18 0.20 38.55
CA ILE A 73 -7.69 -0.20 39.88
C ILE A 73 -6.28 0.36 40.13
N MET A 74 -5.37 0.31 39.15
CA MET A 74 -4.02 0.86 39.28
C MET A 74 -4.02 2.38 39.46
N ARG A 75 -4.83 3.11 38.69
CA ARG A 75 -4.96 4.57 38.78
C ARG A 75 -5.52 4.98 40.15
N GLN A 76 -6.55 4.29 40.65
CA GLN A 76 -7.09 4.51 42.00
C GLN A 76 -6.05 4.25 43.09
N ALA A 77 -5.32 3.13 43.00
CA ALA A 77 -4.27 2.81 43.95
C ALA A 77 -3.17 3.89 43.96
N LYS A 78 -2.71 4.34 42.79
CA LYS A 78 -1.75 5.44 42.67
C LYS A 78 -2.29 6.75 43.24
N ALA A 79 -3.54 7.10 42.94
CA ALA A 79 -4.20 8.30 43.46
C ALA A 79 -4.35 8.28 44.99
N SER A 80 -4.54 7.10 45.59
CA SER A 80 -4.61 6.94 47.05
C SER A 80 -3.25 7.15 47.74
N ILE A 81 -2.15 6.87 47.04
CA ILE A 81 -0.78 7.00 47.56
C ILE A 81 -0.22 8.41 47.31
N ASP A 82 -0.47 8.98 46.13
CA ASP A 82 0.01 10.30 45.72
C ASP A 82 -1.15 11.27 45.39
N PRO A 83 -1.44 12.23 46.28
CA PRO A 83 -2.46 13.26 46.05
C PRO A 83 -2.18 14.16 44.84
N ARG A 84 -0.93 14.25 44.36
CA ARG A 84 -0.59 15.03 43.15
C ARG A 84 -1.06 14.31 41.90
N TYR A 85 -0.87 12.99 41.85
CA TYR A 85 -1.38 12.15 40.76
C TYR A 85 -2.91 12.21 40.67
N ALA A 86 -3.59 12.20 41.82
CA ALA A 86 -5.05 12.35 41.89
C ALA A 86 -5.55 13.70 41.32
N LYS A 87 -4.76 14.78 41.43
CA LYS A 87 -5.10 16.09 40.85
C LYS A 87 -4.80 16.20 39.35
N GLN A 88 -3.85 15.42 38.85
CA GLN A 88 -3.43 15.44 37.45
C GLN A 88 -4.24 14.49 36.56
N THR A 89 -4.84 13.46 37.15
CA THR A 89 -5.58 12.43 36.42
C THR A 89 -7.07 12.75 36.44
N GLU A 90 -7.64 13.13 35.30
CA GLU A 90 -9.04 13.54 35.21
C GLU A 90 -10.03 12.39 35.45
N LYS A 91 -9.69 11.16 35.01
CA LYS A 91 -10.59 9.99 35.04
C LYS A 91 -9.92 8.77 35.69
N LEU A 92 -10.50 8.31 36.80
CA LEU A 92 -10.02 7.17 37.59
C LEU A 92 -10.91 5.92 37.45
N GLU A 93 -12.19 6.11 37.14
CA GLU A 93 -13.21 5.07 37.02
C GLU A 93 -13.91 5.15 35.67
N TYR A 94 -14.50 4.03 35.23
CA TYR A 94 -15.24 3.93 33.97
C TYR A 94 -14.43 4.43 32.76
N LEU A 95 -13.20 3.94 32.66
CA LEU A 95 -12.30 4.25 31.56
C LEU A 95 -12.83 3.66 30.25
N ASP A 96 -12.69 4.42 29.18
CA ASP A 96 -12.81 3.98 27.80
C ASP A 96 -11.42 3.80 27.19
N TRP A 97 -11.33 3.16 26.01
CA TRP A 97 -10.04 2.90 25.35
C TRP A 97 -9.26 4.19 25.05
N ASP A 98 -9.97 5.25 24.67
CA ASP A 98 -9.38 6.55 24.33
C ASP A 98 -8.92 7.33 25.58
N ASP A 99 -9.31 6.92 26.78
CA ASP A 99 -8.84 7.52 28.04
C ASP A 99 -7.47 6.98 28.50
N LEU A 100 -6.97 5.93 27.83
CA LEU A 100 -5.70 5.27 28.16
C LEU A 100 -4.52 6.02 27.56
N SER A 101 -3.41 6.11 28.29
CA SER A 101 -2.14 6.57 27.72
C SER A 101 -1.56 5.54 26.75
N SER A 102 -0.64 5.94 25.89
CA SER A 102 0.05 5.01 24.96
C SER A 102 0.71 3.83 25.69
N ASP A 103 1.29 4.07 26.87
CA ASP A 103 1.91 3.03 27.70
C ASP A 103 0.86 2.06 28.27
N GLU A 104 -0.32 2.57 28.65
CA GLU A 104 -1.42 1.74 29.15
C GLU A 104 -2.07 0.92 28.03
N GLN A 105 -2.19 1.49 26.83
CA GLN A 105 -2.67 0.76 25.64
C GLN A 105 -1.73 -0.41 25.29
N GLN A 106 -0.42 -0.23 25.43
CA GLN A 106 0.57 -1.32 25.23
C GLN A 106 0.44 -2.47 26.25
N LEU A 107 -0.29 -2.27 27.35
CA LEU A 107 -0.60 -3.37 28.28
C LEU A 107 -1.63 -4.34 27.71
N CYS A 108 -2.43 -3.91 26.73
CA CYS A 108 -3.37 -4.79 26.05
C CYS A 108 -2.63 -5.64 25.01
N PRO A 109 -2.64 -6.98 25.14
CA PRO A 109 -2.05 -7.83 24.12
C PRO A 109 -2.82 -7.70 22.80
N PRO A 110 -2.15 -7.65 21.65
CA PRO A 110 -2.83 -7.61 20.37
C PRO A 110 -3.57 -8.93 20.08
N LEU A 111 -4.70 -8.83 19.39
CA LEU A 111 -5.43 -9.96 18.84
C LEU A 111 -5.11 -10.11 17.35
N PHE A 112 -4.66 -11.30 16.94
CA PHE A 112 -4.46 -11.62 15.53
C PHE A 112 -5.69 -12.32 14.99
N LEU A 113 -6.28 -11.75 13.95
CA LEU A 113 -7.29 -12.40 13.13
C LEU A 113 -6.58 -12.99 11.91
N VAL A 114 -6.54 -14.31 11.79
CA VAL A 114 -5.79 -15.02 10.74
C VAL A 114 -6.77 -15.78 9.85
N GLY A 115 -6.71 -15.57 8.53
CA GLY A 115 -7.60 -16.25 7.59
C GLY A 115 -7.14 -16.20 6.14
N GLY A 116 -7.89 -16.86 5.27
CA GLY A 116 -7.74 -16.76 3.82
C GLY A 116 -8.45 -15.56 3.24
N ASP A 117 -8.08 -15.19 2.01
CA ASP A 117 -8.76 -14.18 1.21
C ASP A 117 -10.22 -14.57 0.89
N ASP A 118 -10.55 -15.86 0.88
CA ASP A 118 -11.85 -16.44 0.61
C ASP A 118 -12.93 -16.02 1.62
N LEU A 119 -12.59 -16.04 2.92
CA LEU A 119 -13.49 -15.63 3.99
C LEU A 119 -13.37 -14.14 4.31
N LEU A 120 -12.14 -13.65 4.47
CA LEU A 120 -11.88 -12.28 4.92
C LEU A 120 -12.05 -11.23 3.80
N GLY A 121 -11.82 -11.62 2.54
CA GLY A 121 -11.93 -10.74 1.37
C GLY A 121 -13.30 -10.73 0.69
N ALA A 122 -14.18 -11.69 1.03
CA ALA A 122 -15.53 -11.77 0.49
C ALA A 122 -16.58 -11.26 1.49
N HIS A 123 -17.33 -12.16 2.12
CA HIS A 123 -18.45 -11.83 3.01
C HIS A 123 -17.99 -11.17 4.32
N GLY A 124 -16.77 -11.45 4.78
CA GLY A 124 -16.23 -10.88 6.01
C GLY A 124 -15.69 -9.45 5.89
N PHE A 125 -15.60 -8.87 4.68
CA PHE A 125 -14.87 -7.61 4.51
C PHE A 125 -15.50 -6.45 5.28
N SER A 126 -16.83 -6.33 5.30
CA SER A 126 -17.50 -5.23 6.01
C SER A 126 -17.14 -5.19 7.50
N GLN A 127 -16.98 -6.36 8.11
CA GLN A 127 -16.61 -6.53 9.51
C GLN A 127 -15.12 -6.28 9.70
N VAL A 128 -14.28 -6.74 8.77
CA VAL A 128 -12.85 -6.40 8.75
C VAL A 128 -12.66 -4.88 8.63
N ALA A 129 -13.41 -4.18 7.78
CA ALA A 129 -13.34 -2.73 7.65
C ALA A 129 -13.72 -2.00 8.96
N LEU A 130 -14.72 -2.50 9.69
CA LEU A 130 -15.06 -1.98 11.02
C LEU A 130 -13.92 -2.18 12.02
N LEU A 131 -13.29 -3.36 12.01
CA LEU A 131 -12.12 -3.65 12.85
C LEU A 131 -10.93 -2.75 12.50
N LEU A 132 -10.67 -2.52 11.21
CA LEU A 132 -9.58 -1.66 10.73
C LEU A 132 -9.79 -0.18 11.05
N ASN A 133 -11.05 0.27 11.16
CA ASN A 133 -11.37 1.62 11.62
C ASN A 133 -11.39 1.77 13.14
N SER A 134 -11.21 0.68 13.89
CA SER A 134 -11.13 0.75 15.35
C SER A 134 -9.73 1.14 15.81
N SER A 135 -9.65 1.85 16.94
CA SER A 135 -8.39 2.14 17.64
C SER A 135 -7.83 0.93 18.39
N TYR A 136 -8.45 -0.25 18.26
CA TYR A 136 -8.10 -1.44 19.02
C TYR A 136 -6.85 -2.14 18.47
N PRO A 137 -6.09 -2.86 19.32
CA PRO A 137 -4.86 -3.52 18.90
C PRO A 137 -5.16 -4.84 18.17
N ILE A 138 -5.77 -4.75 16.99
CA ILE A 138 -6.13 -5.91 16.17
C ILE A 138 -5.25 -6.02 14.92
N LYS A 139 -4.71 -7.21 14.65
CA LYS A 139 -3.80 -7.50 13.55
C LYS A 139 -4.44 -8.54 12.63
N VAL A 140 -4.90 -8.10 11.47
CA VAL A 140 -5.51 -8.98 10.47
C VAL A 140 -4.41 -9.53 9.57
N VAL A 141 -4.27 -10.86 9.52
CA VAL A 141 -3.31 -11.57 8.67
C VAL A 141 -4.11 -12.37 7.66
N VAL A 142 -3.95 -12.03 6.39
CA VAL A 142 -4.64 -12.70 5.29
C VAL A 142 -3.63 -13.47 4.46
N PHE A 143 -3.84 -14.77 4.33
CA PHE A 143 -3.09 -15.60 3.39
C PHE A 143 -3.76 -15.54 2.02
N SER A 144 -3.04 -15.05 1.02
CA SER A 144 -3.58 -14.91 -0.33
C SER A 144 -3.08 -16.01 -1.27
N GLU A 145 -4.03 -16.71 -1.87
CA GLU A 145 -3.77 -17.84 -2.77
C GLU A 145 -3.68 -17.43 -4.25
N LEU A 146 -4.22 -16.25 -4.61
CA LEU A 146 -4.26 -15.70 -5.98
C LEU A 146 -5.14 -16.45 -6.98
N ASP A 147 -6.18 -17.14 -6.51
CA ASP A 147 -7.12 -17.84 -7.40
C ASP A 147 -7.88 -16.90 -8.34
N SER A 148 -8.07 -15.64 -7.93
CA SER A 148 -8.73 -14.57 -8.72
C SER A 148 -10.12 -14.96 -9.25
N GLY A 149 -10.78 -15.93 -8.58
CA GLY A 149 -12.08 -16.47 -9.00
C GLY A 149 -12.07 -17.32 -10.27
N LEU A 150 -10.90 -17.69 -10.80
CA LEU A 150 -10.73 -18.50 -12.01
C LEU A 150 -10.72 -20.01 -11.70
N VAL A 151 -10.29 -20.37 -10.50
CA VAL A 151 -10.18 -21.77 -10.07
C VAL A 151 -11.54 -22.23 -9.54
N THR A 152 -12.04 -23.32 -10.12
CA THR A 152 -13.38 -23.88 -9.84
C THR A 152 -13.26 -25.26 -9.20
N ASP A 153 -12.57 -25.36 -8.07
CA ASP A 153 -12.45 -26.66 -7.40
C ASP A 153 -13.73 -26.99 -6.61
N GLY A 154 -14.43 -28.05 -7.03
CA GLY A 154 -15.42 -28.83 -6.26
C GLY A 154 -16.70 -28.17 -5.71
N LEU A 155 -16.73 -26.87 -5.43
CA LEU A 155 -17.82 -26.18 -4.72
C LEU A 155 -18.90 -25.63 -5.67
N GLN A 156 -19.25 -26.38 -6.71
CA GLN A 156 -20.30 -26.03 -7.69
C GLN A 156 -21.71 -25.90 -7.08
N GLU A 157 -21.92 -26.36 -5.83
CA GLU A 157 -23.25 -26.40 -5.21
C GLU A 157 -23.69 -25.10 -4.53
N TYR A 158 -22.79 -24.17 -4.20
CA TYR A 158 -23.16 -22.91 -3.53
C TYR A 158 -23.16 -21.73 -4.50
N ARG A 159 -24.20 -21.66 -5.33
CA ARG A 159 -24.37 -20.68 -6.42
C ARG A 159 -24.36 -19.20 -5.99
N LEU A 160 -24.40 -18.87 -4.69
CA LEU A 160 -24.35 -17.51 -4.17
C LEU A 160 -22.93 -17.03 -3.80
N ASN A 161 -21.93 -17.92 -3.73
CA ASN A 161 -20.52 -17.57 -3.41
C ASN A 161 -19.67 -17.33 -4.68
N ARG A 162 -20.32 -17.02 -5.81
CA ARG A 162 -19.64 -16.95 -7.10
C ARG A 162 -18.91 -15.61 -7.25
N ARG A 163 -17.57 -15.72 -7.31
CA ARG A 163 -16.53 -14.69 -7.60
C ARG A 163 -15.99 -13.98 -6.35
N GLN A 164 -14.85 -14.46 -5.86
CA GLN A 164 -13.76 -13.51 -5.64
C GLN A 164 -13.49 -12.86 -6.99
N ASP A 165 -13.98 -11.64 -7.15
CA ASP A 165 -13.60 -10.81 -8.28
C ASP A 165 -12.11 -10.49 -8.11
N SER A 166 -11.30 -10.62 -9.14
CA SER A 166 -9.92 -10.08 -9.15
C SER A 166 -9.88 -8.60 -8.73
N ARG A 167 -11.00 -7.89 -8.92
CA ARG A 167 -11.24 -6.51 -8.48
C ARG A 167 -11.41 -6.34 -6.96
N ASN A 168 -11.69 -7.42 -6.22
CA ASN A 168 -11.77 -7.40 -4.77
C ASN A 168 -10.36 -7.53 -4.17
N ASN A 169 -9.54 -6.50 -4.34
CA ASN A 169 -8.26 -6.42 -3.64
C ASN A 169 -8.47 -5.93 -2.20
N LEU A 170 -8.41 -6.85 -1.25
CA LEU A 170 -8.61 -6.58 0.18
C LEU A 170 -7.64 -5.53 0.72
N ALA A 171 -6.37 -5.57 0.34
CA ALA A 171 -5.36 -4.62 0.81
C ALA A 171 -5.67 -3.20 0.31
N MET A 172 -6.11 -3.04 -0.94
CA MET A 172 -6.55 -1.75 -1.47
C MET A 172 -7.78 -1.19 -0.74
N MET A 173 -8.78 -2.05 -0.47
CA MET A 173 -9.98 -1.63 0.26
C MET A 173 -9.69 -1.32 1.74
N ALA A 174 -8.72 -2.01 2.35
CA ALA A 174 -8.23 -1.70 3.68
C ALA A 174 -7.49 -0.35 3.71
N MET A 175 -6.65 -0.10 2.71
CA MET A 175 -5.91 1.16 2.57
C MET A 175 -6.87 2.36 2.42
N SER A 176 -8.00 2.19 1.73
CA SER A 176 -9.01 3.26 1.59
C SER A 176 -9.65 3.68 2.92
N GLN A 177 -9.52 2.87 3.99
CA GLN A 177 -9.98 3.23 5.33
C GLN A 177 -9.07 4.25 6.03
N GLN A 178 -7.83 4.45 5.56
CA GLN A 178 -6.88 5.48 5.99
C GLN A 178 -6.41 5.43 7.46
N ASN A 179 -6.98 4.56 8.30
CA ASN A 179 -6.73 4.52 9.74
C ASN A 179 -5.81 3.36 10.17
N ALA A 180 -5.67 2.34 9.33
CA ALA A 180 -4.92 1.13 9.64
C ALA A 180 -3.65 1.03 8.80
N TYR A 181 -2.59 0.46 9.39
CA TYR A 181 -1.43 0.02 8.63
C TYR A 181 -1.84 -1.10 7.68
N VAL A 182 -1.40 -1.05 6.43
CA VAL A 182 -1.71 -2.07 5.43
C VAL A 182 -0.43 -2.49 4.72
N ALA A 183 -0.20 -3.79 4.57
CA ALA A 183 0.91 -4.29 3.77
C ALA A 183 0.49 -5.48 2.93
N GLN A 184 1.07 -5.57 1.73
CA GLN A 184 0.96 -6.73 0.85
C GLN A 184 2.39 -7.26 0.61
N THR A 185 2.66 -8.48 1.07
CA THR A 185 4.01 -9.05 1.12
C THR A 185 4.03 -10.52 0.69
N SER A 186 5.20 -11.05 0.33
CA SER A 186 5.38 -12.42 -0.14
C SER A 186 6.48 -13.12 0.66
N ILE A 187 6.37 -14.43 0.83
CA ILE A 187 7.45 -15.26 1.41
C ILE A 187 8.71 -15.29 0.53
N ALA A 188 8.64 -14.81 -0.71
CA ALA A 188 9.79 -14.68 -1.59
C ALA A 188 10.71 -13.51 -1.20
N ASP A 189 10.17 -12.43 -0.62
CA ASP A 189 10.94 -11.28 -0.17
C ASP A 189 10.98 -11.22 1.35
N ASN A 190 12.00 -11.85 1.92
CA ASN A 190 12.21 -11.92 3.37
C ASN A 190 12.39 -10.54 4.01
N ASN A 191 13.07 -9.61 3.33
CA ASN A 191 13.34 -8.28 3.89
C ASN A 191 12.06 -7.47 3.96
N HIS A 192 11.29 -7.42 2.86
CA HIS A 192 10.00 -6.75 2.83
C HIS A 192 9.00 -7.39 3.79
N PHE A 193 8.98 -8.73 3.89
CA PHE A 193 8.16 -9.45 4.88
C PHE A 193 8.49 -9.06 6.32
N GLN A 194 9.77 -9.12 6.70
CA GLN A 194 10.20 -8.79 8.06
C GLN A 194 9.87 -7.33 8.41
N GLN A 195 10.14 -6.39 7.51
CA GLN A 195 9.81 -4.98 7.71
C GLN A 195 8.30 -4.78 7.87
N SER A 196 7.50 -5.44 7.04
CA SER A 196 6.04 -5.33 7.10
C SER A 196 5.47 -5.83 8.43
N VAL A 197 5.97 -6.98 8.91
CA VAL A 197 5.56 -7.53 10.21
C VAL A 197 6.01 -6.63 11.36
N GLN A 198 7.23 -6.09 11.30
CA GLN A 198 7.73 -5.18 12.34
C GLN A 198 6.90 -3.88 12.42
N GLN A 199 6.52 -3.30 11.29
CA GLN A 199 5.66 -2.12 11.25
C GLN A 199 4.24 -2.44 11.75
N LEU A 200 3.67 -3.58 11.34
CA LEU A 200 2.38 -4.04 11.82
C LEU A 200 2.34 -4.18 13.36
N LEU A 201 3.41 -4.71 13.95
CA LEU A 201 3.54 -4.92 15.40
C LEU A 201 3.84 -3.64 16.18
N SER A 202 4.62 -2.72 15.61
CA SER A 202 4.98 -1.45 16.25
C SER A 202 3.79 -0.50 16.37
N ASN A 203 2.82 -0.60 15.46
CA ASN A 203 1.60 0.19 15.53
C ASN A 203 0.66 -0.35 16.62
N ASN A 204 0.16 0.50 17.51
CA ASN A 204 -0.79 0.08 18.55
C ASN A 204 -2.23 -0.08 18.04
N SER A 205 -2.54 0.48 16.87
CA SER A 205 -3.88 0.45 16.24
C SER A 205 -4.10 -0.79 15.38
N ALA A 206 -5.28 -0.85 14.76
CA ALA A 206 -5.59 -1.91 13.81
C ALA A 206 -4.61 -1.92 12.62
N GLY A 207 -4.34 -3.10 12.09
CA GLY A 207 -3.52 -3.26 10.89
C GLY A 207 -3.85 -4.52 10.12
N LEU A 208 -3.54 -4.53 8.83
CA LEU A 208 -3.77 -5.64 7.92
C LEU A 208 -2.48 -5.99 7.17
N ILE A 209 -2.16 -7.27 7.09
CA ILE A 209 -1.10 -7.80 6.23
C ILE A 209 -1.64 -8.92 5.36
N CYS A 210 -1.55 -8.74 4.04
CA CYS A 210 -1.81 -9.78 3.07
C CYS A 210 -0.47 -10.45 2.73
N VAL A 211 -0.37 -11.76 2.95
CA VAL A 211 0.83 -12.55 2.69
C VAL A 211 0.53 -13.55 1.57
N HIS A 212 1.24 -13.42 0.45
CA HIS A 212 1.21 -14.46 -0.57
C HIS A 212 1.98 -15.70 -0.10
N THR A 213 1.27 -16.82 0.00
CA THR A 213 1.79 -18.11 0.47
C THR A 213 1.29 -19.22 -0.46
N PRO A 214 2.03 -19.54 -1.54
CA PRO A 214 1.56 -20.53 -2.49
C PRO A 214 1.53 -21.92 -1.86
N SER A 215 0.49 -22.70 -2.16
CA SER A 215 0.29 -24.05 -1.62
C SER A 215 0.59 -25.10 -2.69
N PRO A 216 1.71 -25.85 -2.60
CA PRO A 216 2.11 -26.80 -3.65
C PRO A 216 1.02 -27.84 -3.96
N GLN A 217 0.37 -28.35 -2.91
CA GLN A 217 -0.68 -29.36 -3.04
C GLN A 217 -1.94 -28.80 -3.70
N ARG A 218 -2.39 -27.60 -3.30
CA ARG A 218 -3.61 -26.98 -3.86
C ARG A 218 -3.38 -26.42 -5.26
N HIS A 219 -2.24 -25.77 -5.48
CA HIS A 219 -1.93 -25.12 -6.75
C HIS A 219 -1.40 -26.12 -7.79
N GLY A 220 -0.94 -27.29 -7.34
CA GLY A 220 -0.53 -28.41 -8.18
C GLY A 220 0.84 -28.20 -8.81
N PHE A 221 1.84 -27.90 -7.98
CA PHE A 221 3.25 -27.85 -8.37
C PHE A 221 4.12 -28.54 -7.31
N ALA A 222 5.38 -28.81 -7.61
CA ALA A 222 6.27 -29.55 -6.71
C ALA A 222 6.72 -28.69 -5.51
N PRO A 223 6.73 -29.20 -4.25
CA PRO A 223 7.03 -28.40 -3.05
C PRO A 223 8.37 -27.64 -3.09
N GLU A 224 9.38 -28.16 -3.77
CA GLU A 224 10.68 -27.51 -3.98
C GLU A 224 10.60 -26.18 -4.74
N HIS A 225 9.51 -25.95 -5.49
CA HIS A 225 9.31 -24.72 -6.26
C HIS A 225 8.52 -23.65 -5.50
N THR A 226 8.17 -23.85 -4.22
CA THR A 226 7.34 -22.91 -3.44
C THR A 226 7.89 -21.48 -3.44
N ILE A 227 9.17 -21.28 -3.12
CA ILE A 227 9.78 -19.95 -3.08
C ILE A 227 9.88 -19.35 -4.48
N ARG A 228 10.30 -20.15 -5.48
CA ARG A 228 10.39 -19.72 -6.87
C ARG A 228 9.03 -19.28 -7.42
N GLN A 229 7.95 -19.97 -7.05
CA GLN A 229 6.59 -19.59 -7.47
C GLN A 229 6.11 -18.31 -6.79
N ALA A 230 6.42 -18.14 -5.50
CA ALA A 230 6.14 -16.89 -4.79
C ALA A 230 6.91 -15.70 -5.39
N GLU A 231 8.14 -15.93 -5.86
CA GLU A 231 8.98 -14.93 -6.52
C GLU A 231 8.44 -14.58 -7.91
N LEU A 232 8.06 -15.60 -8.71
CA LEU A 232 7.43 -15.40 -10.01
C LEU A 232 6.15 -14.57 -9.90
N ALA A 233 5.30 -14.80 -8.88
CA ALA A 233 4.10 -14.00 -8.67
C ALA A 233 4.39 -12.50 -8.47
N VAL A 234 5.50 -12.17 -7.79
CA VAL A 234 5.92 -10.79 -7.53
C VAL A 234 6.55 -10.17 -8.78
N LEU A 235 7.50 -10.86 -9.41
CA LEU A 235 8.21 -10.36 -10.60
C LEU A 235 7.29 -10.22 -11.81
N SER A 236 6.32 -11.12 -11.95
CA SER A 236 5.35 -11.08 -13.04
C SER A 236 4.26 -10.02 -12.86
N GLY A 237 4.25 -9.31 -11.72
CA GLY A 237 3.21 -8.35 -11.37
C GLY A 237 1.85 -8.97 -11.03
N MET A 238 1.77 -10.29 -10.77
CA MET A 238 0.53 -10.92 -10.31
C MET A 238 0.17 -10.51 -8.88
N PHE A 239 1.18 -10.31 -8.03
CA PHE A 239 0.99 -9.93 -6.64
C PHE A 239 1.84 -8.70 -6.31
N PRO A 240 1.28 -7.49 -6.45
CA PRO A 240 2.02 -6.26 -6.21
C PRO A 240 2.37 -6.12 -4.72
N LEU A 241 3.65 -5.92 -4.41
CA LEU A 241 4.09 -5.69 -3.04
C LEU A 241 4.09 -4.20 -2.71
N PHE A 242 3.49 -3.85 -1.57
CA PHE A 242 3.44 -2.48 -1.08
C PHE A 242 3.19 -2.40 0.42
N GLN A 243 3.43 -1.23 0.99
CA GLN A 243 3.12 -0.86 2.36
C GLN A 243 2.42 0.49 2.39
N TYR A 244 1.48 0.63 3.32
CA TYR A 244 0.81 1.88 3.64
C TYR A 244 0.83 2.07 5.16
N ASN A 245 1.40 3.18 5.61
CA ASN A 245 1.40 3.52 7.03
C ASN A 245 0.68 4.86 7.27
N PRO A 246 -0.47 4.86 7.96
CA PRO A 246 -1.22 6.09 8.20
C PRO A 246 -0.47 7.08 9.11
N GLN A 247 0.52 6.62 9.88
CA GLN A 247 1.34 7.43 10.78
C GLN A 247 2.53 8.11 10.09
N ASP A 248 2.85 7.77 8.84
CA ASP A 248 3.93 8.40 8.10
C ASP A 248 3.57 9.85 7.72
N GLU A 249 4.59 10.70 7.61
CA GLU A 249 4.42 12.11 7.27
C GLU A 249 3.90 12.33 5.84
N GLY A 250 3.23 13.46 5.62
CA GLY A 250 2.76 13.88 4.30
C GLY A 250 1.31 13.50 4.00
N VAL A 251 1.02 13.35 2.71
CA VAL A 251 -0.34 13.11 2.17
C VAL A 251 -0.55 11.62 1.87
N PHE A 252 -1.78 11.22 1.59
CA PHE A 252 -2.14 9.82 1.36
C PHE A 252 -1.16 9.06 0.44
N GLY A 253 -0.78 9.66 -0.70
CA GLY A 253 0.13 9.02 -1.65
C GLY A 253 1.57 8.87 -1.16
N THR A 254 2.09 9.81 -0.38
CA THR A 254 3.47 9.74 0.17
C THR A 254 3.61 8.71 1.28
N ARG A 255 2.48 8.24 1.84
CA ARG A 255 2.43 7.18 2.84
C ARG A 255 2.41 5.78 2.23
N ILE A 256 2.40 5.67 0.90
CA ILE A 256 2.44 4.40 0.16
C ILE A 256 3.89 4.16 -0.30
N SER A 257 4.46 3.04 0.13
CA SER A 257 5.74 2.54 -0.34
C SER A 257 5.53 1.35 -1.27
N LEU A 258 5.98 1.45 -2.52
CA LEU A 258 5.89 0.37 -3.51
C LEU A 258 7.23 -0.38 -3.60
N HIS A 259 7.18 -1.69 -3.82
CA HIS A 259 8.37 -2.50 -4.09
C HIS A 259 9.00 -2.16 -5.44
N GLU A 260 10.30 -2.39 -5.62
CA GLU A 260 11.06 -2.02 -6.82
C GLU A 260 10.48 -2.60 -8.12
N SER A 261 10.00 -3.85 -8.06
CA SER A 261 9.33 -4.52 -9.20
C SER A 261 8.08 -3.79 -9.70
N MET A 262 7.49 -2.91 -8.88
CA MET A 262 6.35 -2.08 -9.23
C MET A 262 6.76 -0.77 -9.89
N VAL A 263 7.93 -0.23 -9.58
CA VAL A 263 8.38 1.10 -10.02
C VAL A 263 9.03 1.04 -11.40
N GLN A 264 9.72 -0.06 -11.73
CA GLN A 264 10.32 -0.21 -13.04
C GLN A 264 9.25 -0.22 -14.14
N GLU A 265 9.34 0.73 -15.07
CA GLU A 265 8.61 0.63 -16.34
C GLU A 265 9.06 -0.67 -17.03
N ILE A 266 8.11 -1.40 -17.62
CA ILE A 266 8.43 -2.55 -18.46
C ILE A 266 9.18 -1.97 -19.67
N ASN A 267 10.51 -1.88 -19.58
CA ASN A 267 11.34 -1.40 -20.66
C ASN A 267 11.17 -2.35 -21.85
N ASP A 268 10.78 -1.81 -23.00
CA ASP A 268 10.71 -2.54 -24.29
C ASP A 268 12.11 -2.94 -24.82
N SER A 269 13.17 -2.76 -24.02
CA SER A 269 14.55 -2.93 -24.43
C SER A 269 15.35 -3.85 -23.50
N THR A 270 15.67 -5.02 -24.08
CA THR A 270 16.85 -5.89 -23.91
C THR A 270 16.92 -6.90 -22.74
N ASP A 271 16.86 -8.17 -23.14
CA ASP A 271 17.42 -9.41 -22.56
C ASP A 271 16.98 -9.93 -21.19
N GLU A 272 16.25 -9.17 -20.38
CA GLU A 272 15.51 -9.74 -19.24
C GLU A 272 14.10 -10.11 -19.69
N LEU A 273 13.72 -11.38 -19.49
CA LEU A 273 12.38 -11.89 -19.82
C LEU A 273 11.32 -10.89 -19.34
N ASN A 274 10.52 -10.35 -20.26
CA ASN A 274 9.32 -9.57 -19.96
C ASN A 274 8.29 -10.47 -19.26
N LEU A 275 8.54 -10.74 -17.98
CA LEU A 275 7.72 -11.58 -17.13
C LEU A 275 6.35 -10.93 -16.99
N ASN A 276 5.34 -11.76 -17.16
CA ASN A 276 3.94 -11.35 -17.06
C ASN A 276 3.17 -12.47 -16.35
N PRO A 277 1.94 -12.21 -15.89
CA PRO A 277 1.16 -13.17 -15.11
C PRO A 277 1.03 -14.59 -15.70
N VAL A 278 1.14 -14.76 -17.02
CA VAL A 278 1.07 -16.07 -17.68
C VAL A 278 2.29 -16.93 -17.31
N HIS A 279 3.48 -16.34 -17.19
CA HIS A 279 4.71 -17.04 -16.83
C HIS A 279 4.65 -17.67 -15.43
N TRP A 280 3.91 -17.05 -14.52
CA TRP A 280 3.62 -17.62 -13.21
C TRP A 280 2.55 -18.72 -13.30
N ALA A 281 1.41 -18.42 -13.94
CA ALA A 281 0.25 -19.31 -13.94
C ALA A 281 0.46 -20.62 -14.71
N ILE A 282 1.31 -20.64 -15.75
CA ILE A 282 1.59 -21.86 -16.52
C ILE A 282 2.24 -22.96 -15.66
N ASN A 283 2.94 -22.55 -14.60
CA ASN A 283 3.62 -23.45 -13.67
C ASN A 283 2.69 -23.99 -12.57
N GLU A 284 1.41 -23.62 -12.57
CA GLU A 284 0.41 -24.08 -11.60
C GLU A 284 -0.71 -24.87 -12.30
N LYS A 285 -0.89 -26.13 -11.93
CA LYS A 285 -1.89 -27.01 -12.53
C LYS A 285 -3.32 -26.47 -12.43
N ARG A 286 -3.62 -25.67 -11.40
CA ARG A 286 -4.96 -25.06 -11.20
C ARG A 286 -5.40 -24.16 -12.36
N PHE A 287 -4.46 -23.62 -13.14
CA PHE A 287 -4.77 -22.78 -14.31
C PHE A 287 -4.65 -23.51 -15.65
N GLN A 288 -4.31 -24.81 -15.66
CA GLN A 288 -4.04 -25.56 -16.88
C GLN A 288 -5.22 -25.52 -17.88
N SER A 289 -6.47 -25.47 -17.41
CA SER A 289 -7.65 -25.37 -18.27
C SER A 289 -7.76 -24.05 -19.06
N HIS A 290 -7.00 -23.03 -18.68
CA HIS A 290 -6.96 -21.73 -19.36
C HIS A 290 -5.91 -21.64 -20.47
N PHE A 291 -5.09 -22.69 -20.64
CA PHE A 291 -4.01 -22.75 -21.61
C PHE A 291 -4.23 -23.92 -22.57
N SER A 292 -4.05 -23.67 -23.87
CA SER A 292 -4.16 -24.70 -24.90
C SER A 292 -3.22 -24.40 -26.05
N GLU A 293 -2.78 -25.42 -26.78
CA GLU A 293 -2.00 -25.23 -28.01
C GLU A 293 -2.78 -24.37 -29.02
N LEU A 294 -2.09 -23.44 -29.68
CA LEU A 294 -2.71 -22.59 -30.68
C LEU A 294 -3.05 -23.40 -31.95
N THR A 295 -4.30 -23.82 -32.09
CA THR A 295 -4.77 -24.52 -33.29
C THR A 295 -4.91 -23.59 -34.50
N ALA A 296 -4.73 -24.13 -35.71
CA ALA A 296 -4.88 -23.38 -36.97
C ALA A 296 -6.28 -22.78 -37.19
N ASN A 297 -7.29 -23.23 -36.45
CA ASN A 297 -8.67 -22.73 -36.50
C ASN A 297 -8.94 -21.57 -35.52
N ALA A 298 -7.92 -21.09 -34.79
CA ALA A 298 -8.08 -19.97 -33.88
C ALA A 298 -8.55 -18.70 -34.61
N VAL A 299 -9.62 -18.08 -34.11
CA VAL A 299 -10.20 -16.89 -34.72
C VAL A 299 -9.27 -15.71 -34.44
N SER A 300 -8.62 -15.20 -35.50
CA SER A 300 -7.74 -14.02 -35.50
C SER A 300 -6.83 -13.96 -34.27
N PRO A 301 -5.80 -14.82 -34.18
CA PRO A 301 -4.90 -14.85 -33.02
C PRO A 301 -4.13 -13.53 -32.89
N VAL A 302 -4.07 -12.99 -31.68
CA VAL A 302 -3.35 -11.76 -31.35
C VAL A 302 -2.51 -11.98 -30.08
N GLU A 303 -1.31 -11.42 -30.06
CA GLU A 303 -0.43 -11.51 -28.90
C GLU A 303 -1.08 -10.84 -27.67
N LEU A 304 -0.86 -11.39 -26.48
CA LEU A 304 -1.48 -10.89 -25.25
C LEU A 304 -1.24 -9.39 -25.05
N SER A 305 -0.01 -8.92 -25.27
CA SER A 305 0.39 -7.51 -25.16
C SER A 305 -0.48 -6.58 -26.01
N ASP A 306 -0.75 -6.96 -27.25
CA ASP A 306 -1.62 -6.23 -28.16
C ASP A 306 -3.10 -6.41 -27.83
N TRP A 307 -3.50 -7.61 -27.39
CA TRP A 307 -4.88 -7.90 -27.00
C TRP A 307 -5.32 -7.05 -25.82
N LEU A 308 -4.43 -6.77 -24.86
CA LEU A 308 -4.70 -5.92 -23.70
C LEU A 308 -5.09 -4.49 -24.10
N LYS A 309 -4.50 -3.95 -25.17
CA LYS A 309 -4.75 -2.60 -25.71
C LYS A 309 -6.09 -2.45 -26.45
N LEU A 310 -6.75 -3.56 -26.80
CA LEU A 310 -7.99 -3.56 -27.58
C LEU A 310 -9.23 -3.15 -26.76
N THR A 311 -10.26 -2.67 -27.47
CA THR A 311 -11.58 -2.42 -26.88
C THR A 311 -12.34 -3.72 -26.57
N THR A 312 -13.32 -3.67 -25.66
CA THR A 312 -14.12 -4.85 -25.25
C THR A 312 -14.80 -5.55 -26.43
N ALA A 313 -15.26 -4.79 -27.44
CA ALA A 313 -15.90 -5.35 -28.63
C ALA A 313 -14.91 -6.12 -29.52
N GLU A 314 -13.66 -5.66 -29.59
CA GLU A 314 -12.59 -6.30 -30.37
C GLU A 314 -12.00 -7.50 -29.63
N LYS A 315 -11.87 -7.42 -28.30
CA LYS A 315 -11.45 -8.52 -27.42
C LYS A 315 -12.32 -9.76 -27.60
N ASN A 316 -13.63 -9.59 -27.81
CA ASN A 316 -14.55 -10.69 -28.04
C ASN A 316 -14.34 -11.43 -29.37
N LYS A 317 -13.74 -10.79 -30.38
CA LYS A 317 -13.56 -11.35 -31.73
C LYS A 317 -12.19 -11.99 -31.96
N LYS A 318 -11.27 -11.86 -30.99
CA LYS A 318 -9.88 -12.30 -31.13
C LYS A 318 -9.52 -13.31 -30.03
N THR A 319 -8.54 -14.15 -30.32
CA THR A 319 -8.01 -15.15 -29.39
C THR A 319 -6.63 -14.68 -28.90
N PRO A 320 -6.45 -14.38 -27.60
CA PRO A 320 -5.14 -14.01 -27.08
C PRO A 320 -4.21 -15.22 -27.04
N PHE A 321 -2.94 -15.02 -27.41
CA PHE A 321 -1.90 -16.04 -27.27
C PHE A 321 -0.59 -15.43 -26.73
N MET A 322 0.30 -16.28 -26.26
CA MET A 322 1.66 -15.93 -25.86
C MET A 322 2.67 -16.85 -26.54
N SER A 323 3.83 -16.28 -26.86
CA SER A 323 4.98 -17.03 -27.34
C SER A 323 5.90 -17.30 -26.14
N LEU A 324 6.11 -18.57 -25.81
CA LEU A 324 7.01 -18.99 -24.73
C LEU A 324 8.20 -19.72 -25.34
N SER A 325 9.41 -19.38 -24.91
CA SER A 325 10.62 -20.10 -25.30
C SER A 325 10.82 -21.31 -24.40
N ASP A 326 10.92 -22.51 -24.99
CA ASP A 326 11.32 -23.72 -24.27
C ASP A 326 12.82 -23.67 -23.88
N GLU A 327 13.27 -24.58 -23.01
CA GLU A 327 14.67 -24.76 -22.60
C GLU A 327 15.62 -25.00 -23.79
N LYS A 328 15.08 -25.42 -24.94
CA LYS A 328 15.80 -25.65 -26.20
C LYS A 328 15.83 -24.43 -27.13
N GLY A 329 15.17 -23.34 -26.77
CA GLY A 329 15.02 -22.13 -27.58
C GLY A 329 13.92 -22.20 -28.64
N ASP A 330 13.13 -23.27 -28.66
CA ASP A 330 11.97 -23.38 -29.55
C ASP A 330 10.82 -22.51 -29.00
N ILE A 331 10.17 -21.76 -29.90
CA ILE A 331 9.07 -20.85 -29.53
C ILE A 331 7.74 -21.60 -29.66
N GLU A 332 7.12 -21.90 -28.52
CA GLU A 332 5.78 -22.48 -28.45
C GLU A 332 4.72 -21.38 -28.34
N LYS A 333 3.64 -21.49 -29.11
CA LYS A 333 2.51 -20.55 -29.05
C LYS A 333 1.35 -21.15 -28.27
N ILE A 334 1.09 -20.58 -27.11
CA ILE A 334 0.04 -21.02 -26.20
C ILE A 334 -1.13 -20.04 -26.28
N ALA A 335 -2.29 -20.56 -26.67
CA ALA A 335 -3.55 -19.81 -26.61
C ALA A 335 -4.02 -19.70 -25.16
N ILE A 336 -4.52 -18.50 -24.82
CA ILE A 336 -4.95 -18.13 -23.47
C ILE A 336 -6.46 -17.94 -23.50
N SER A 337 -7.16 -18.45 -22.49
CA SER A 337 -8.59 -18.19 -22.33
C SER A 337 -8.86 -16.70 -22.12
N LYS A 338 -10.01 -16.20 -22.59
CA LYS A 338 -10.39 -14.79 -22.43
C LYS A 338 -10.57 -14.38 -20.95
N ASP A 339 -11.03 -15.30 -20.11
CA ASP A 339 -11.21 -15.06 -18.67
C ASP A 339 -9.86 -14.81 -18.01
N PHE A 340 -8.86 -15.64 -18.31
CA PHE A 340 -7.49 -15.45 -17.81
C PHE A 340 -6.87 -14.15 -18.35
N ALA A 341 -7.02 -13.88 -19.66
CA ALA A 341 -6.50 -12.64 -20.25
C ALA A 341 -7.16 -11.37 -19.65
N SER A 342 -8.43 -11.46 -19.25
CA SER A 342 -9.13 -10.39 -18.54
C SER A 342 -8.58 -10.18 -17.12
N MET A 343 -8.31 -11.27 -16.39
CA MET A 343 -7.63 -11.20 -15.09
C MET A 343 -6.26 -10.54 -15.19
N VAL A 344 -5.47 -10.87 -16.21
CA VAL A 344 -4.18 -10.20 -16.47
C VAL A 344 -4.37 -8.69 -16.68
N ALA A 345 -5.39 -8.29 -17.45
CA ALA A 345 -5.69 -6.87 -17.65
C ALA A 345 -6.06 -6.15 -16.34
N GLU A 346 -6.80 -6.83 -15.46
CA GLU A 346 -7.18 -6.31 -14.14
C GLU A 346 -5.97 -6.15 -13.22
N GLN A 347 -5.01 -7.07 -13.26
CA GLN A 347 -3.76 -6.93 -12.49
C GLN A 347 -2.88 -5.77 -12.99
N TYR A 348 -2.79 -5.58 -14.31
CA TYR A 348 -2.12 -4.40 -14.86
C TYR A 348 -2.81 -3.10 -14.45
N ALA A 349 -4.14 -3.06 -14.46
CA ALA A 349 -4.90 -1.91 -14.01
C ALA A 349 -4.68 -1.64 -12.51
N LEU A 350 -4.73 -2.67 -11.66
CA LEU A 350 -4.43 -2.58 -10.23
C LEU A 350 -3.03 -2.01 -9.98
N ARG A 351 -2.02 -2.55 -10.66
CA ARG A 351 -0.64 -2.06 -10.56
C ARG A 351 -0.54 -0.59 -10.92
N ARG A 352 -1.17 -0.18 -12.03
CA ARG A 352 -1.21 1.22 -12.46
C ARG A 352 -1.90 2.11 -11.44
N THR A 353 -3.03 1.69 -10.88
CA THR A 353 -3.72 2.44 -9.82
C THR A 353 -2.83 2.60 -8.58
N LEU A 354 -2.08 1.58 -8.18
CA LEU A 354 -1.13 1.69 -7.07
C LEU A 354 -0.01 2.71 -7.37
N GLN A 355 0.54 2.69 -8.59
CA GLN A 355 1.52 3.69 -9.04
C GLN A 355 0.94 5.11 -9.07
N GLU A 356 -0.32 5.26 -9.49
CA GLU A 356 -1.03 6.53 -9.49
C GLU A 356 -1.27 7.05 -8.07
N LEU A 357 -1.70 6.18 -7.16
CA LEU A 357 -1.90 6.54 -5.75
C LEU A 357 -0.60 6.90 -5.05
N ALA A 358 0.50 6.20 -5.34
CA ALA A 358 1.83 6.51 -4.81
C ALA A 358 2.46 7.76 -5.47
N GLY A 359 1.83 8.34 -6.49
CA GLY A 359 2.32 9.53 -7.19
C GLY A 359 3.48 9.27 -8.17
N ILE A 360 3.73 8.02 -8.56
CA ILE A 360 4.76 7.66 -9.54
C ILE A 360 4.27 7.97 -10.96
N VAL A 361 3.02 7.58 -11.25
CA VAL A 361 2.38 7.83 -12.55
C VAL A 361 1.29 8.85 -12.29
N THR A 362 1.45 10.11 -12.69
CA THR A 362 0.38 11.10 -12.54
C THR A 362 -0.09 11.61 -13.89
N PRO A 363 -1.42 11.69 -14.13
CA PRO A 363 -1.93 12.37 -15.32
C PRO A 363 -1.75 13.90 -15.22
N PHE A 364 -1.34 14.41 -14.07
CA PHE A 364 -1.17 15.83 -13.80
C PHE A 364 0.25 16.34 -14.02
N THR A 365 1.24 15.46 -14.25
CA THR A 365 2.64 15.86 -14.43
C THR A 365 2.78 16.90 -15.54
N ASP A 366 2.19 16.62 -16.70
CA ASP A 366 2.19 17.54 -17.86
C ASP A 366 1.54 18.90 -17.53
N TYR A 367 0.44 18.89 -16.77
CA TYR A 367 -0.25 20.11 -16.37
C TYR A 367 0.56 20.93 -15.35
N VAL A 368 1.18 20.25 -14.37
CA VAL A 368 2.02 20.89 -13.35
C VAL A 368 3.29 21.47 -13.99
N GLU A 369 3.92 20.76 -14.93
CA GLU A 369 5.07 21.25 -15.69
C GLU A 369 4.71 22.48 -16.53
N GLN A 370 3.54 22.47 -17.19
CA GLN A 370 3.04 23.63 -17.93
C GLN A 370 2.81 24.83 -17.00
N CYS A 371 2.11 24.66 -15.87
CA CYS A 371 1.92 25.74 -14.91
C CYS A 371 3.23 26.27 -14.30
N ALA A 372 4.19 25.37 -14.03
CA ALA A 372 5.51 25.76 -13.53
C ALA A 372 6.31 26.56 -14.58
N ALA A 373 6.26 26.15 -15.85
CA ALA A 373 6.90 26.85 -16.96
C ALA A 373 6.28 28.23 -17.17
N GLU A 374 4.94 28.34 -17.14
CA GLU A 374 4.24 29.62 -17.23
C GLU A 374 4.63 30.55 -16.09
N ARG A 375 4.64 30.04 -14.84
CA ARG A 375 5.05 30.82 -13.68
C ARG A 375 6.50 31.30 -13.80
N LEU A 376 7.43 30.42 -14.15
CA LEU A 376 8.84 30.78 -14.33
C LEU A 376 9.02 31.82 -15.45
N SER A 377 8.28 31.69 -16.54
CA SER A 377 8.31 32.66 -17.64
C SER A 377 7.79 34.04 -17.21
N SER A 378 6.77 34.08 -16.34
CA SER A 378 6.23 35.33 -15.80
C SER A 378 7.18 36.00 -14.81
N GLU A 379 7.83 35.23 -13.93
CA GLU A 379 8.86 35.72 -13.01
C GLU A 379 10.06 36.26 -13.79
N HIS A 380 10.54 35.52 -14.81
CA HIS A 380 11.65 35.96 -15.65
C HIS A 380 11.32 37.23 -16.45
N GLN A 381 10.10 37.35 -16.98
CA GLN A 381 9.66 38.54 -17.70
C GLN A 381 9.58 39.76 -16.77
N ALA A 382 9.09 39.57 -15.53
CA ALA A 382 9.08 40.63 -14.53
C ALA A 382 10.49 41.09 -14.15
N ASP A 383 11.44 40.17 -14.00
CA ASP A 383 12.85 40.49 -13.73
C ASP A 383 13.50 41.25 -14.90
N LEU A 384 13.24 40.83 -16.14
CA LEU A 384 13.74 41.53 -17.33
C LEU A 384 13.17 42.94 -17.44
N ASP A 385 11.87 43.13 -17.14
CA ASP A 385 11.23 44.44 -17.19
C ASP A 385 11.71 45.34 -16.04
N ALA A 386 11.95 44.79 -14.85
CA ALA A 386 12.58 45.51 -13.74
C ALA A 386 14.01 45.95 -14.09
N LEU A 387 14.81 45.06 -14.69
CA LEU A 387 16.17 45.36 -15.11
C LEU A 387 16.21 46.40 -16.23
N ARG A 388 15.30 46.31 -17.21
CA ARG A 388 15.13 47.32 -18.26
C ARG A 388 14.79 48.68 -17.66
N ALA A 389 13.84 48.74 -16.72
CA ALA A 389 13.48 49.98 -16.05
C ALA A 389 14.67 50.58 -15.28
N GLU A 390 15.49 49.76 -14.62
CA GLU A 390 16.71 50.21 -13.94
C GLU A 390 17.74 50.78 -14.92
N TYR A 391 18.00 50.10 -16.05
CA TYR A 391 18.92 50.58 -17.07
C TYR A 391 18.42 51.84 -17.77
N GLU A 392 17.13 51.92 -18.09
CA GLU A 392 16.51 53.13 -18.67
C GLU A 392 16.62 54.30 -17.69
N GLY A 393 16.42 54.07 -16.39
CA GLY A 393 16.66 55.06 -15.34
C GLY A 393 18.12 55.54 -15.33
N LYS A 394 19.09 54.63 -15.34
CA LYS A 394 20.52 54.98 -15.41
C LYS A 394 20.87 55.76 -16.68
N ILE A 395 20.31 55.39 -17.82
CA ILE A 395 20.52 56.11 -19.09
C ILE A 395 19.92 57.52 -19.01
N ALA A 396 18.73 57.67 -18.44
CA ALA A 396 18.10 58.97 -18.23
C ALA A 396 18.94 59.87 -17.31
N ASP A 397 19.46 59.33 -16.20
CA ASP A 397 20.33 60.03 -15.27
C ASP A 397 21.65 60.46 -15.93
N ILE A 398 22.29 59.56 -16.68
CA ILE A 398 23.52 59.84 -17.43
C ILE A 398 23.26 60.92 -18.49
N ASN A 399 22.14 60.85 -19.22
CA ASN A 399 21.77 61.86 -20.22
C ASN A 399 21.50 63.22 -19.58
N ALA A 400 20.81 63.27 -18.44
CA ALA A 400 20.58 64.49 -17.69
C ALA A 400 21.90 65.11 -17.19
N ALA A 401 22.82 64.28 -16.68
CA ALA A 401 24.15 64.71 -16.28
C ALA A 401 24.96 65.26 -17.47
N HIS A 402 24.96 64.58 -18.61
CA HIS A 402 25.63 65.05 -19.83
C HIS A 402 25.03 66.35 -20.38
N GLN A 403 23.71 66.50 -20.36
CA GLN A 403 23.05 67.75 -20.74
C GLN A 403 23.43 68.89 -19.80
N TYR A 404 23.45 68.65 -18.48
CA TYR A 404 23.89 69.62 -17.49
C TYR A 404 25.35 70.06 -17.68
N GLU A 405 26.27 69.10 -17.91
CA GLU A 405 27.66 69.42 -18.24
C GLU A 405 27.80 70.22 -19.53
N THR A 406 27.04 69.84 -20.57
CA THR A 406 27.07 70.53 -21.87
C THR A 406 26.53 71.95 -21.74
N HIS A 407 25.43 72.15 -21.01
CA HIS A 407 24.90 73.48 -20.68
C HIS A 407 25.91 74.32 -19.89
N THR A 408 26.62 73.72 -18.94
CA THR A 408 27.65 74.41 -18.15
C THR A 408 28.85 74.81 -19.02
N LYS A 409 29.31 73.93 -19.91
CA LYS A 409 30.39 74.22 -20.88
C LYS A 409 30.00 75.32 -21.86
N ILE A 410 28.80 75.26 -22.42
CA ILE A 410 28.28 76.32 -23.31
C ILE A 410 28.14 77.64 -22.55
N ARG A 411 27.61 77.63 -21.32
CA ARG A 411 27.53 78.83 -20.47
C ARG A 411 28.90 79.44 -20.23
N ASN A 412 29.90 78.62 -19.90
CA ASN A 412 31.27 79.08 -19.64
C ASN A 412 31.95 79.59 -20.92
N GLN A 413 31.72 78.97 -22.08
CA GLN A 413 32.22 79.47 -23.37
C GLN A 413 31.56 80.80 -23.79
N LEU A 414 30.25 80.94 -23.57
CA LEU A 414 29.54 82.20 -23.83
C LEU A 414 29.98 83.31 -22.87
N LEU A 415 30.24 83.00 -21.59
CA LEU A 415 30.82 83.94 -20.63
C LEU A 415 32.24 84.37 -21.05
N GLY A 416 33.05 83.44 -21.56
CA GLY A 416 34.38 83.73 -22.10
C GLY A 416 34.33 84.60 -23.37
N LEU A 417 33.39 84.36 -24.29
CA LEU A 417 33.19 85.17 -25.49
C LEU A 417 32.60 86.56 -25.20
N ALA A 418 31.83 86.70 -24.11
CA ALA A 418 31.34 87.98 -23.61
C ALA A 418 32.37 88.77 -22.78
N GLY A 419 33.62 88.28 -22.67
CA GLY A 419 34.72 88.99 -22.00
C GLY A 419 34.73 88.89 -20.47
N TYR A 420 34.00 87.92 -19.89
CA TYR A 420 34.01 87.67 -18.45
C TYR A 420 34.85 86.42 -18.12
N ASP A 421 36.03 86.64 -17.54
CA ASP A 421 36.89 85.57 -17.03
C ASP A 421 36.24 84.87 -15.82
N ALA A 422 35.90 83.58 -15.99
CA ALA A 422 35.21 82.75 -14.99
C ALA A 422 36.11 82.27 -13.84
N SER A 423 37.35 82.78 -13.72
CA SER A 423 38.26 82.53 -12.59
C SER A 423 38.07 83.51 -11.43
N LYS A 424 37.01 84.35 -11.48
CA LYS A 424 36.64 85.33 -10.44
C LYS A 424 35.21 85.18 -9.90
N LEU A 425 34.71 83.96 -9.81
CA LEU A 425 33.52 83.62 -9.01
C LEU A 425 33.83 82.33 -8.25
N ASN A 426 34.19 82.50 -6.97
CA ASN A 426 34.31 81.43 -5.98
C ASN A 426 33.04 80.60 -5.87
#